data_AF-A0AAX3Y8Z0-F1
#
_entry.id   AF-A0AAX3Y8Z0-F1
#
_cell.length_a   1.000
_cell.length_b   1.000
_cell.length_c   1.000
_cell.angle_alpha   90.00
_cell.angle_beta   90.00
_cell.angle_gamma   90.00
#
_symmetry.space_group_name_H-M   'P 1'
#
loop_
_entity.id
_entity.type
_entity.pdbx_description
1 polymer ?
#
loop_
_entity_poly.entity_id
_entity_poly.type
_entity_poly.pdbx_seq_one_letter_code
_entity_poly.pdbx_strand_id
1 'polypeptide(L)'
;MSKAATAGAYRHRRILNAELAVLYILAGLGLGLTVPRIRRGPDLPAQQVIGVLTTIGLGVLGLVAVILSLGILVGRWAASNYSPRLTQFRDTPILRQTFAFALGVTVFCISAAFTIGPRARVSMAVLITAIVLLVLMAGLLRTLQVTVATSIQLSPVLSSIAARGRNLLDAAYPDDAGTTASPAAPLPAPCTTVTWPNPTTVLQRIQVDRLVCAAQAANAVIVLRAAPGITLQCGVPVADIHGQLPASVVLGGLVVGSERTFEQDPLFAFRLLTDIALRALRPNDPATTVQALDYIEDLLGRAAAAPTEPRRVTDQHQVLRLVIARPSWEEFVRTSLDDLIPAAATTPSVLIRLQLLLERVQHRAHPDHHEVLTARLTRVNDHLTKLLPPLA
;
A
#
# COMPACT_ATOMS: atom_id res chain seq x y z
N MET A 1 25.69 -8.51 1.69
CA MET A 1 25.43 -7.11 1.27
C MET A 1 23.98 -6.88 0.81
N SER A 2 22.96 -7.34 1.53
CA SER A 2 21.55 -7.28 1.06
C SER A 2 20.52 -6.77 2.09
N LYS A 3 20.95 -6.40 3.30
CA LYS A 3 20.10 -5.66 4.26
C LYS A 3 20.06 -4.16 3.93
N ALA A 4 21.06 -3.66 3.18
CA ALA A 4 21.23 -2.24 2.86
C ALA A 4 20.41 -1.77 1.64
N ALA A 5 19.99 -2.67 0.74
CA ALA A 5 19.34 -2.28 -0.51
C ALA A 5 17.81 -2.08 -0.37
N THR A 6 17.13 -2.92 0.42
CA THR A 6 15.70 -2.75 0.75
C THR A 6 15.48 -1.75 1.88
N ALA A 7 16.36 -1.72 2.88
CA ALA A 7 16.49 -0.55 3.75
C ALA A 7 16.84 0.69 2.93
N GLY A 8 17.58 0.53 1.83
CA GLY A 8 17.98 1.57 0.89
C GLY A 8 16.79 2.29 0.27
N ALA A 9 15.83 1.62 -0.35
CA ALA A 9 14.69 2.29 -0.99
C ALA A 9 13.79 3.05 0.02
N TYR A 10 13.57 2.49 1.21
CA TYR A 10 12.79 3.15 2.28
C TYR A 10 13.58 4.29 2.94
N ARG A 11 14.88 4.11 3.16
CA ARG A 11 15.80 5.12 3.69
C ARG A 11 16.05 6.23 2.67
N HIS A 12 16.06 5.93 1.37
CA HIS A 12 16.25 6.89 0.28
C HIS A 12 15.02 7.80 0.15
N ARG A 13 13.81 7.25 0.19
CA ARG A 13 12.58 8.08 0.30
C ARG A 13 12.57 8.89 1.59
N ARG A 14 12.97 8.32 2.73
CA ARG A 14 13.04 9.05 4.01
C ARG A 14 14.11 10.16 4.03
N ILE A 15 15.25 9.96 3.36
CA ILE A 15 16.32 10.94 3.18
C ILE A 15 15.84 12.06 2.25
N LEU A 16 15.29 11.75 1.08
CA LEU A 16 14.69 12.74 0.15
C LEU A 16 13.63 13.60 0.85
N ASN A 17 12.86 13.00 1.75
CA ASN A 17 11.79 13.68 2.47
C ASN A 17 12.29 14.56 3.63
N ALA A 18 13.42 14.21 4.26
CA ALA A 18 14.08 15.07 5.22
C ALA A 18 14.74 16.27 4.50
N GLU A 19 15.30 16.02 3.32
CA GLU A 19 15.87 17.05 2.45
C GLU A 19 14.82 18.09 2.04
N LEU A 20 13.58 17.69 1.72
CA LEU A 20 12.50 18.63 1.41
C LEU A 20 12.12 19.54 2.59
N ALA A 21 12.07 19.01 3.82
CA ALA A 21 11.76 19.83 4.99
C ALA A 21 12.87 20.86 5.26
N VAL A 22 14.12 20.43 5.15
CA VAL A 22 15.28 21.31 5.26
C VAL A 22 15.26 22.36 4.14
N LEU A 23 14.88 22.00 2.92
CA LEU A 23 14.79 22.92 1.80
C LEU A 23 13.78 24.05 2.05
N TYR A 24 12.57 23.75 2.57
CA TYR A 24 11.57 24.78 2.87
C TYR A 24 12.03 25.73 3.99
N ILE A 25 12.70 25.20 5.02
CA ILE A 25 13.28 26.00 6.11
C ILE A 25 14.39 26.92 5.58
N LEU A 26 15.31 26.38 4.77
CA LEU A 26 16.39 27.14 4.16
C LEU A 26 15.86 28.21 3.19
N ALA A 27 14.83 27.89 2.41
CA ALA A 27 14.16 28.86 1.55
C ALA A 27 13.51 29.98 2.36
N GLY A 28 12.79 29.64 3.44
CA GLY A 28 12.21 30.62 4.37
C GLY A 28 13.25 31.54 5.00
N LEU A 29 14.37 30.97 5.48
CA LEU A 29 15.50 31.72 6.02
C LEU A 29 16.14 32.62 4.96
N GLY A 30 16.40 32.08 3.76
CA GLY A 30 16.97 32.83 2.65
C GLY A 30 16.10 34.02 2.26
N LEU A 31 14.79 33.83 2.12
CA LEU A 31 13.83 34.91 1.86
C LEU A 31 13.80 35.93 3.01
N GLY A 32 13.81 35.47 4.26
CA GLY A 32 13.77 36.37 5.42
C GLY A 32 15.02 37.23 5.59
N LEU A 33 16.19 36.75 5.12
CA LEU A 33 17.43 37.52 5.12
C LEU A 33 17.58 38.45 3.89
N THR A 34 17.01 38.07 2.75
CA THR A 34 17.20 38.77 1.46
C THR A 34 16.11 39.78 1.15
N VAL A 35 14.83 39.43 1.33
CA VAL A 35 13.69 40.29 1.00
C VAL A 35 13.72 41.62 1.75
N PRO A 36 14.06 41.67 3.07
CA PRO A 36 14.20 42.95 3.75
C PRO A 36 15.28 43.85 3.15
N ARG A 37 16.28 43.33 2.43
CA ARG A 37 17.35 44.15 1.83
C ARG A 37 16.89 44.91 0.59
N ILE A 38 15.71 44.59 0.04
CA ILE A 38 15.12 45.28 -1.11
C ILE A 38 14.67 46.68 -0.66
N ARG A 39 15.26 47.72 -1.24
CA ARG A 39 14.94 49.14 -0.97
C ARG A 39 14.04 49.79 -2.03
N ARG A 40 13.41 48.98 -2.88
CA ARG A 40 12.54 49.47 -3.95
C ARG A 40 11.07 49.47 -3.50
N GLY A 41 10.35 50.51 -3.90
CA GLY A 41 8.90 50.64 -3.68
C GLY A 41 8.53 51.46 -2.43
N PRO A 42 7.22 51.47 -2.08
CA PRO A 42 6.73 52.17 -0.91
C PRO A 42 7.23 51.52 0.39
N ASP A 43 7.60 52.36 1.36
CA ASP A 43 8.14 51.95 2.64
C ASP A 43 7.13 52.11 3.78
N LEU A 44 7.18 51.19 4.74
CA LEU A 44 6.38 51.20 5.96
C LEU A 44 7.26 51.33 7.21
N PRO A 45 6.71 51.83 8.34
CA PRO A 45 7.40 51.82 9.62
C PRO A 45 7.79 50.40 10.03
N ALA A 46 9.07 50.18 10.32
CA ALA A 46 9.61 48.85 10.62
C ALA A 46 8.91 48.18 11.82
N GLN A 47 8.56 48.95 12.85
CA GLN A 47 7.85 48.43 14.03
C GLN A 47 6.49 47.81 13.70
N GLN A 48 5.73 48.40 12.78
CA GLN A 48 4.43 47.86 12.36
C GLN A 48 4.62 46.54 11.60
N VAL A 49 5.60 46.50 10.69
CA VAL A 49 5.91 45.30 9.89
C VAL A 49 6.42 44.16 10.78
N ILE A 50 7.28 44.46 11.77
CA ILE A 50 7.74 43.48 12.77
C ILE A 50 6.55 42.90 13.53
N GLY A 51 5.64 43.75 14.05
CA GLY A 51 4.46 43.28 14.79
C GLY A 51 3.57 42.34 13.98
N VAL A 52 3.35 42.66 12.70
CA VAL A 52 2.59 41.79 11.78
C VAL A 52 3.34 40.47 11.53
N LEU A 53 4.65 40.51 11.24
CA LEU A 53 5.47 39.32 11.01
C LEU A 53 5.51 38.40 12.24
N THR A 54 5.68 38.96 13.44
CA THR A 54 5.70 38.16 14.67
C THR A 54 4.35 37.51 14.94
N THR A 55 3.26 38.24 14.68
CA THR A 55 1.88 37.71 14.83
C THR A 55 1.63 36.57 13.84
N ILE A 56 2.02 36.73 12.57
CA ILE A 56 1.91 35.68 11.55
C ILE A 56 2.78 34.47 11.93
N GLY A 57 4.05 34.70 12.30
CA GLY A 57 4.99 33.63 12.64
C GLY A 57 4.52 32.79 13.83
N LEU A 58 4.07 33.43 14.91
CA LEU A 58 3.52 32.74 16.09
C LEU A 58 2.20 32.04 15.77
N GLY A 59 1.32 32.66 14.97
CA GLY A 59 0.06 32.06 14.54
C GLY A 59 0.26 30.80 13.70
N VAL A 60 1.17 30.85 12.72
CA VAL A 60 1.52 29.69 11.88
C VAL A 60 2.20 28.60 12.71
N LEU A 61 3.05 28.96 13.67
CA LEU A 61 3.65 28.00 14.60
C LEU A 61 2.59 27.29 15.46
N GLY A 62 1.59 28.02 15.97
CA GLY A 62 0.45 27.43 16.68
C GLY A 62 -0.35 26.47 15.79
N LEU A 63 -0.60 26.86 14.53
CA LEU A 63 -1.26 26.01 13.55
C LEU A 63 -0.48 24.71 13.29
N VAL A 64 0.86 24.75 13.23
CA VAL A 64 1.71 23.56 13.12
C VAL A 64 1.46 22.60 14.28
N ALA A 65 1.40 23.10 15.52
CA ALA A 65 1.13 22.25 16.68
C ALA A 65 -0.25 21.58 16.60
N VAL A 66 -1.27 22.32 16.16
CA VAL A 66 -2.64 21.80 15.97
C VAL A 66 -2.68 20.72 14.89
N ILE A 67 -2.09 20.97 13.71
CA ILE A 67 -2.05 19.99 12.62
C ILE A 67 -1.30 18.73 13.08
N LEU A 68 -0.22 18.86 13.87
CA LEU A 68 0.53 17.70 14.40
C LEU A 68 -0.32 16.87 15.34
N SER A 69 -1.01 17.52 16.27
CA SER A 69 -1.93 16.85 17.20
C SER A 69 -3.04 16.12 16.45
N LEU A 70 -3.70 16.79 15.49
CA LEU A 70 -4.75 16.21 14.69
C LEU A 70 -4.23 15.06 13.81
N GLY A 71 -3.03 15.18 13.23
CA GLY A 71 -2.40 14.13 12.45
C GLY A 71 -2.12 12.87 13.26
N ILE A 72 -1.65 13.04 14.51
CA ILE A 72 -1.49 11.92 15.45
C ILE A 72 -2.85 11.31 15.80
N LEU A 73 -3.87 12.14 16.05
CA LEU A 73 -5.23 11.69 16.37
C LEU A 73 -5.84 10.90 15.21
N VAL A 74 -5.77 11.40 13.98
CA VAL A 74 -6.22 10.69 12.77
C VAL A 74 -5.42 9.41 12.58
N GLY A 75 -4.11 9.42 12.85
CA GLY A 75 -3.28 8.21 12.81
C GLY A 75 -3.72 7.14 13.83
N ARG A 76 -4.16 7.56 15.03
CA ARG A 76 -4.74 6.68 16.05
C ARG A 76 -6.15 6.20 15.67
N TRP A 77 -6.99 7.09 15.16
CA TRP A 77 -8.33 6.78 14.66
C TRP A 77 -8.27 5.78 13.51
N ALA A 78 -7.35 5.97 12.56
CA ALA A 78 -7.11 5.04 11.47
C ALA A 78 -6.63 3.68 11.98
N ALA A 79 -5.71 3.60 12.94
CA ALA A 79 -5.29 2.32 13.53
C ALA A 79 -6.44 1.60 14.28
N SER A 80 -7.37 2.38 14.85
CA SER A 80 -8.53 1.87 15.58
C SER A 80 -9.78 1.63 14.73
N ASN A 81 -9.79 2.02 13.45
CA ASN A 81 -10.88 1.74 12.50
C ASN A 81 -10.44 0.90 11.29
N TYR A 82 -9.16 0.91 10.92
CA TYR A 82 -8.57 0.14 9.82
C TYR A 82 -7.63 -0.94 10.35
N SER A 83 -7.64 -2.13 9.73
CA SER A 83 -6.77 -3.26 10.14
C SER A 83 -5.31 -2.77 10.30
N PRO A 84 -4.55 -3.17 11.34
CA PRO A 84 -3.16 -2.77 11.53
C PRO A 84 -2.26 -3.04 10.31
N ARG A 85 -2.70 -3.90 9.39
CA ARG A 85 -2.05 -4.21 8.10
C ARG A 85 -2.14 -3.07 7.07
N LEU A 86 -2.95 -2.03 7.32
CA LEU A 86 -3.11 -0.84 6.46
C LEU A 86 -2.14 0.30 6.81
N THR A 87 -1.17 0.06 7.70
CA THR A 87 -0.08 1.01 8.03
C THR A 87 0.71 1.49 6.82
N GLN A 88 0.70 0.75 5.72
CA GLN A 88 1.32 1.10 4.44
C GLN A 88 0.67 2.29 3.71
N PHE A 89 -0.52 2.74 4.13
CA PHE A 89 -1.19 3.91 3.58
C PHE A 89 -0.87 5.22 4.34
N ARG A 90 -0.03 5.16 5.37
CA ARG A 90 0.28 6.30 6.25
C ARG A 90 1.19 7.37 5.63
N ASP A 91 1.84 7.08 4.51
CA ASP A 91 2.73 8.04 3.84
C ASP A 91 1.93 8.96 2.92
N THR A 92 1.18 9.91 3.49
CA THR A 92 0.63 11.03 2.72
C THR A 92 1.70 12.14 2.61
N PRO A 93 2.35 12.33 1.45
CA PRO A 93 3.39 13.34 1.28
C PRO A 93 2.85 14.76 1.56
N ILE A 94 1.55 14.98 1.33
CA ILE A 94 0.89 16.27 1.52
C ILE A 94 0.92 16.75 2.99
N LEU A 95 0.71 15.85 3.96
CA LEU A 95 0.74 16.21 5.39
C LEU A 95 2.12 16.76 5.77
N ARG A 96 3.17 16.09 5.31
CA ARG A 96 4.57 16.46 5.57
C ARG A 96 4.97 17.73 4.84
N GLN A 97 4.52 17.92 3.59
CA GLN A 97 4.76 19.15 2.82
C GLN A 97 4.12 20.36 3.49
N THR A 98 2.88 20.26 3.96
CA THR A 98 2.19 21.34 4.69
C THR A 98 2.93 21.70 5.98
N PHE A 99 3.45 20.72 6.73
CA PHE A 99 4.28 20.99 7.91
C PHE A 99 5.59 21.70 7.59
N ALA A 100 6.34 21.18 6.61
CA ALA A 100 7.62 21.74 6.22
C ALA A 100 7.46 23.19 5.71
N PHE A 101 6.42 23.43 4.91
CA PHE A 101 6.09 24.76 4.42
C PHE A 101 5.72 25.71 5.57
N ALA A 102 4.84 25.29 6.49
CA ALA A 102 4.45 26.09 7.64
C ALA A 102 5.65 26.48 8.52
N LEU A 103 6.57 25.54 8.77
CA LEU A 103 7.80 25.83 9.51
C LEU A 103 8.70 26.82 8.75
N GLY A 104 8.80 26.69 7.42
CA GLY A 104 9.50 27.65 6.56
C GLY A 104 8.91 29.06 6.63
N VAL A 105 7.57 29.19 6.63
CA VAL A 105 6.87 30.49 6.81
C VAL A 105 7.19 31.10 8.17
N THR A 106 7.16 30.31 9.25
CA THR A 106 7.54 30.79 10.59
C THR A 106 8.99 31.28 10.64
N VAL A 107 9.91 30.53 10.03
CA VAL A 107 11.33 30.90 9.96
C VAL A 107 11.53 32.18 9.13
N PHE A 108 10.80 32.34 8.02
CA PHE A 108 10.77 33.59 7.25
C PHE A 108 10.32 34.77 8.12
N CYS A 109 9.20 34.63 8.83
CA CYS A 109 8.66 35.70 9.68
C CYS A 109 9.64 36.13 10.78
N ILE A 110 10.26 35.18 11.47
CA ILE A 110 11.21 35.46 12.56
C ILE A 110 12.51 36.07 12.01
N SER A 111 13.08 35.49 10.95
CA SER A 111 14.34 35.99 10.36
C SER A 111 14.17 37.35 9.69
N ALA A 112 13.03 37.61 9.04
CA ALA A 112 12.69 38.92 8.51
C ALA A 112 12.53 39.95 9.65
N ALA A 113 11.77 39.62 10.71
CA ALA A 113 11.62 40.51 11.86
C ALA A 113 12.98 40.87 12.51
N PHE A 114 13.87 39.88 12.68
CA PHE A 114 15.21 40.10 13.22
C PHE A 114 16.08 40.99 12.30
N THR A 115 16.01 40.77 10.98
CA THR A 115 16.77 41.56 9.98
C THR A 115 16.28 43.02 9.90
N ILE A 116 15.00 43.25 10.19
CA ILE A 116 14.34 44.56 10.11
C ILE A 116 14.53 45.37 11.40
N GLY A 117 14.68 44.71 12.56
CA GLY A 117 14.82 45.33 13.88
C GLY A 117 15.70 46.58 13.95
N PRO A 118 16.90 46.62 13.32
CA PRO A 118 17.78 47.79 13.34
C PRO A 118 17.34 48.99 12.47
N ARG A 119 16.21 48.92 11.74
CA ARG A 119 15.85 49.90 10.70
C ARG A 119 14.61 50.71 11.07
N ALA A 120 14.53 51.96 10.60
CA ALA A 120 13.36 52.81 10.79
C ALA A 120 12.20 52.49 9.82
N ARG A 121 12.54 52.18 8.56
CA ARG A 121 11.58 51.91 7.48
C ARG A 121 12.02 50.73 6.62
N VAL A 122 11.05 50.02 6.06
CA VAL A 122 11.28 48.85 5.21
C VAL A 122 10.28 48.78 4.06
N SER A 123 10.72 48.22 2.93
CA SER A 123 9.90 48.05 1.75
C SER A 123 8.70 47.14 2.01
N MET A 124 7.56 47.46 1.39
CA MET A 124 6.36 46.62 1.36
C MET A 124 6.59 45.21 0.78
N ALA A 125 7.71 44.97 0.08
CA ALA A 125 8.06 43.66 -0.45
C ALA A 125 8.05 42.55 0.61
N VAL A 126 8.44 42.85 1.85
CA VAL A 126 8.41 41.89 2.97
C VAL A 126 6.99 41.47 3.30
N LEU A 127 6.06 42.43 3.38
CA LEU A 127 4.65 42.17 3.70
C LEU A 127 3.95 41.43 2.56
N ILE A 128 4.22 41.82 1.30
CA ILE A 128 3.70 41.12 0.12
C ILE A 128 4.17 39.66 0.13
N THR A 129 5.46 39.42 0.41
CA THR A 129 6.01 38.05 0.50
C THR A 129 5.34 37.27 1.62
N ALA A 130 5.12 37.87 2.79
CA ALA A 130 4.40 37.24 3.90
C ALA A 130 2.97 36.85 3.52
N ILE A 131 2.24 37.73 2.82
CA ILE A 131 0.86 37.47 2.35
C ILE A 131 0.85 36.35 1.32
N VAL A 132 1.75 36.36 0.33
CA VAL A 132 1.85 35.29 -0.68
C VAL A 132 2.12 33.94 -0.02
N LEU A 133 3.06 33.89 0.93
CA LEU A 133 3.35 32.68 1.70
C LEU A 133 2.13 32.21 2.51
N LEU A 134 1.36 33.12 3.10
CA LEU A 134 0.14 32.78 3.84
C LEU A 134 -0.96 32.22 2.92
N VAL A 135 -1.15 32.80 1.74
CA VAL A 135 -2.12 32.31 0.73
C VAL A 135 -1.74 30.91 0.24
N LEU A 136 -0.45 30.68 -0.04
CA LEU A 136 0.05 29.35 -0.40
C LEU A 136 -0.16 28.33 0.73
N MET A 137 0.09 28.73 1.98
CA MET A 137 -0.17 27.89 3.15
C MET A 137 -1.66 27.54 3.28
N ALA A 138 -2.56 28.52 3.08
CA ALA A 138 -4.00 28.28 3.12
C ALA A 138 -4.46 27.32 2.02
N GLY A 139 -3.89 27.43 0.82
CA GLY A 139 -4.12 26.47 -0.27
C GLY A 139 -3.68 25.05 0.11
N LEU A 140 -2.46 24.89 0.63
CA LEU A 140 -1.96 23.60 1.12
C LEU A 140 -2.83 23.03 2.24
N LEU A 141 -3.26 23.86 3.19
CA LEU A 141 -4.16 23.43 4.26
C LEU A 141 -5.52 22.97 3.71
N ARG A 142 -6.08 23.69 2.74
CA ARG A 142 -7.33 23.28 2.06
C ARG A 142 -7.14 21.94 1.36
N THR A 143 -6.05 21.75 0.61
CA THR A 143 -5.79 20.46 -0.06
C THR A 143 -5.63 19.32 0.93
N LEU A 144 -4.96 19.56 2.06
CA LEU A 144 -4.82 18.62 3.16
C LEU A 144 -6.19 18.27 3.75
N GLN A 145 -7.03 19.27 4.05
CA GLN A 145 -8.38 19.07 4.55
C GLN A 145 -9.22 18.23 3.59
N VAL A 146 -9.23 18.55 2.29
CA VAL A 146 -9.96 17.78 1.28
C VAL A 146 -9.43 16.35 1.21
N THR A 147 -8.11 16.17 1.17
CA THR A 147 -7.49 14.83 1.10
C THR A 147 -7.80 13.99 2.34
N VAL A 148 -7.75 14.59 3.53
CA VAL A 148 -8.08 13.89 4.78
C VAL A 148 -9.58 13.60 4.85
N ALA A 149 -10.44 14.55 4.49
CA ALA A 149 -11.89 14.37 4.50
C ALA A 149 -12.35 13.28 3.52
N THR A 150 -11.73 13.19 2.33
CA THR A 150 -12.02 12.10 1.39
C THR A 150 -11.40 10.78 1.81
N SER A 151 -10.24 10.78 2.49
CA SER A 151 -9.59 9.56 3.00
C SER A 151 -10.28 8.97 4.25
N ILE A 152 -11.06 9.75 4.98
CA ILE A 152 -11.92 9.28 6.08
C ILE A 152 -13.11 8.48 5.53
N GLN A 153 -13.51 8.71 4.28
CA GLN A 153 -14.56 7.92 3.65
C GLN A 153 -14.01 6.52 3.33
N LEU A 154 -14.75 5.51 3.75
CA LEU A 154 -14.41 4.10 3.53
C LEU A 154 -14.29 3.75 2.03
N SER A 155 -15.15 4.35 1.20
CA SER A 155 -15.27 3.98 -0.22
C SER A 155 -13.99 4.24 -1.04
N PRO A 156 -13.30 5.40 -0.96
CA PRO A 156 -12.00 5.60 -1.59
C PRO A 156 -10.89 4.63 -1.14
N VAL A 157 -10.92 4.18 0.12
CA VAL A 157 -9.95 3.20 0.64
C VAL A 157 -10.21 1.84 0.01
N LEU A 158 -11.46 1.38 0.01
CA LEU A 158 -11.86 0.13 -0.62
C LEU A 158 -11.54 0.13 -2.13
N SER A 159 -11.85 1.22 -2.83
CA SER A 159 -11.57 1.35 -4.26
C SER A 159 -10.06 1.36 -4.55
N SER A 160 -9.24 2.00 -3.71
CA SER A 160 -7.78 1.96 -3.85
C SER A 160 -7.22 0.55 -3.60
N ILE A 161 -7.76 -0.20 -2.64
CA ILE A 161 -7.32 -1.58 -2.38
C ILE A 161 -7.69 -2.47 -3.56
N ALA A 162 -8.93 -2.37 -4.05
CA ALA A 162 -9.40 -3.13 -5.21
C ALA A 162 -8.59 -2.79 -6.47
N ALA A 163 -8.31 -1.50 -6.73
CA ALA A 163 -7.49 -1.09 -7.87
C ALA A 163 -6.09 -1.71 -7.85
N ARG A 164 -5.43 -1.77 -6.67
CA ARG A 164 -4.13 -2.44 -6.54
C ARG A 164 -4.26 -3.95 -6.72
N GLY A 165 -5.32 -4.56 -6.19
CA GLY A 165 -5.63 -5.97 -6.39
C GLY A 165 -5.80 -6.34 -7.86
N ARG A 166 -6.54 -5.52 -8.62
CA ARG A 166 -6.70 -5.69 -10.08
C ARG A 166 -5.35 -5.64 -10.79
N ASN A 167 -4.56 -4.59 -10.56
CA ASN A 167 -3.24 -4.48 -11.18
C ASN A 167 -2.32 -5.67 -10.85
N LEU A 168 -2.41 -6.21 -9.63
CA LEU A 168 -1.64 -7.38 -9.21
C LEU A 168 -2.12 -8.66 -9.87
N LEU A 169 -3.44 -8.86 -10.00
CA LEU A 169 -4.00 -9.99 -10.73
C LEU A 169 -3.59 -9.93 -12.19
N ASP A 170 -3.77 -8.77 -12.85
CA ASP A 170 -3.41 -8.57 -14.26
C ASP A 170 -1.89 -8.80 -14.49
N ALA A 171 -1.03 -8.38 -13.56
CA ALA A 171 0.42 -8.61 -13.64
C ALA A 171 0.84 -10.05 -13.29
N ALA A 172 0.14 -10.72 -12.39
CA ALA A 172 0.44 -12.09 -11.98
C ALA A 172 -0.08 -13.12 -12.99
N TYR A 173 -1.17 -12.79 -13.69
CA TYR A 173 -1.90 -13.62 -14.65
C TYR A 173 -2.16 -12.85 -15.95
N PRO A 174 -1.11 -12.52 -16.73
CA PRO A 174 -1.31 -11.89 -18.03
C PRO A 174 -2.15 -12.79 -18.95
N ASP A 175 -3.00 -12.18 -19.77
CA ASP A 175 -3.91 -12.85 -20.75
C ASP A 175 -3.18 -13.61 -21.87
N ASP A 176 -1.85 -13.70 -21.81
CA ASP A 176 -1.03 -14.33 -22.82
C ASP A 176 -1.30 -15.85 -22.87
N ALA A 177 -2.07 -16.23 -23.88
CA ALA A 177 -2.28 -17.59 -24.37
C ALA A 177 -0.99 -18.26 -24.91
N GLY A 178 0.21 -17.92 -24.41
CA GLY A 178 1.42 -18.00 -25.23
C GLY A 178 2.74 -18.37 -24.56
N THR A 179 2.80 -18.85 -23.32
CA THR A 179 4.02 -19.52 -22.83
C THR A 179 3.72 -20.65 -21.86
N THR A 180 2.86 -21.58 -22.27
CA THR A 180 2.95 -22.95 -21.80
C THR A 180 4.21 -23.56 -22.39
N ALA A 181 5.34 -23.38 -21.71
CA ALA A 181 6.48 -24.27 -21.92
C ALA A 181 5.95 -25.71 -21.84
N SER A 182 6.13 -26.47 -22.92
CA SER A 182 5.54 -27.80 -23.11
C SER A 182 5.64 -28.65 -21.83
N PRO A 183 4.59 -29.35 -21.39
CA PRO A 183 4.53 -29.99 -20.07
C PRO A 183 5.54 -31.13 -19.81
N ALA A 184 6.44 -31.46 -20.74
CA ALA A 184 7.04 -32.78 -20.79
C ALA A 184 8.59 -32.84 -20.82
N ALA A 185 9.31 -31.71 -20.75
CA ALA A 185 10.76 -31.78 -20.71
C ALA A 185 11.24 -32.35 -19.35
N PRO A 186 12.06 -33.43 -19.32
CA PRO A 186 12.64 -33.94 -18.08
C PRO A 186 13.45 -32.83 -17.40
N LEU A 187 13.18 -32.60 -16.11
CA LEU A 187 13.96 -31.64 -15.33
C LEU A 187 15.39 -32.17 -15.15
N PRO A 188 16.44 -31.31 -15.20
CA PRO A 188 17.81 -31.74 -15.01
C PRO A 188 18.04 -32.42 -13.65
N ALA A 189 18.83 -33.49 -13.64
CA ALA A 189 19.39 -34.06 -12.41
C ALA A 189 20.77 -33.43 -12.11
N PRO A 190 21.23 -33.33 -10.84
CA PRO A 190 20.56 -33.75 -9.61
C PRO A 190 19.48 -32.76 -9.12
N CYS A 191 18.58 -33.21 -8.25
CA CYS A 191 17.63 -32.34 -7.55
C CYS A 191 18.14 -32.04 -6.12
N THR A 192 18.24 -30.75 -5.77
CA THR A 192 18.65 -30.29 -4.44
C THR A 192 17.60 -29.37 -3.84
N THR A 193 17.06 -29.72 -2.68
CA THR A 193 16.11 -28.86 -1.96
C THR A 193 16.85 -27.78 -1.17
N VAL A 194 16.43 -26.53 -1.35
CA VAL A 194 16.91 -25.36 -0.63
C VAL A 194 15.94 -25.05 0.51
N THR A 195 16.47 -24.96 1.72
CA THR A 195 15.73 -24.54 2.92
C THR A 195 16.04 -23.09 3.28
N TRP A 196 15.11 -22.43 3.96
CA TRP A 196 15.31 -21.07 4.47
C TRP A 196 16.20 -21.10 5.73
N PRO A 197 17.38 -20.45 5.74
CA PRO A 197 18.31 -20.52 6.87
C PRO A 197 18.12 -19.39 7.90
N ASN A 198 17.31 -18.38 7.60
CA ASN A 198 17.19 -17.17 8.42
C ASN A 198 15.99 -17.25 9.37
N PRO A 199 15.88 -16.31 10.33
CA PRO A 199 14.68 -16.16 11.16
C PRO A 199 13.41 -15.94 10.34
N THR A 200 12.27 -16.04 11.02
CA THR A 200 10.94 -15.88 10.44
C THR A 200 10.79 -14.54 9.73
N THR A 201 10.43 -14.58 8.45
CA THR A 201 10.20 -13.38 7.62
C THR A 201 9.08 -13.64 6.60
N VAL A 202 8.58 -12.59 5.96
CA VAL A 202 7.58 -12.71 4.90
C VAL A 202 8.26 -12.54 3.55
N LEU A 203 7.99 -13.44 2.60
CA LEU A 203 8.42 -13.28 1.21
C LEU A 203 7.60 -12.16 0.57
N GLN A 204 8.23 -11.04 0.22
CA GLN A 204 7.54 -9.88 -0.37
C GLN A 204 7.60 -9.91 -1.89
N ARG A 205 8.73 -10.33 -2.45
CA ARG A 205 8.97 -10.30 -3.89
C ARG A 205 10.03 -11.32 -4.32
N ILE A 206 9.86 -11.83 -5.54
CA ILE A 206 10.80 -12.71 -6.22
C ILE A 206 11.48 -11.92 -7.34
N GLN A 207 12.82 -11.93 -7.38
CA GLN A 207 13.61 -11.34 -8.46
C GLN A 207 13.67 -12.29 -9.66
N VAL A 208 12.58 -12.36 -10.42
CA VAL A 208 12.41 -13.30 -11.55
C VAL A 208 13.60 -13.22 -12.52
N ASP A 209 13.92 -12.04 -13.04
CA ASP A 209 15.00 -11.88 -14.04
C ASP A 209 16.35 -12.36 -13.52
N ARG A 210 16.66 -12.04 -12.26
CA ARG A 210 17.92 -12.46 -11.62
C ARG A 210 18.00 -13.98 -11.49
N LEU A 211 16.91 -14.62 -11.08
CA LEU A 211 16.84 -16.07 -10.93
C LEU A 211 16.92 -16.77 -12.28
N VAL A 212 16.25 -16.24 -13.31
CA VAL A 212 16.30 -16.76 -14.68
C VAL A 212 17.71 -16.65 -15.25
N CYS A 213 18.37 -15.48 -15.14
CA CYS A 213 19.75 -15.32 -15.61
C CYS A 213 20.71 -16.28 -14.92
N ALA A 214 20.57 -16.49 -13.61
CA ALA A 214 21.44 -17.40 -12.88
C ALA A 214 21.17 -18.87 -13.23
N ALA A 215 19.90 -19.26 -13.38
CA ALA A 215 19.50 -20.58 -13.83
C ALA A 215 20.00 -20.87 -15.27
N GLN A 216 19.95 -19.87 -16.15
CA GLN A 216 20.47 -19.98 -17.51
C GLN A 216 21.99 -20.19 -17.51
N ALA A 217 22.75 -19.40 -16.74
CA ALA A 217 24.21 -19.53 -16.67
C ALA A 217 24.68 -20.89 -16.13
N ALA A 218 23.90 -21.50 -15.23
CA ALA A 218 24.18 -22.79 -14.63
C ALA A 218 23.51 -23.98 -15.35
N ASN A 219 22.78 -23.72 -16.44
CA ASN A 219 21.89 -24.68 -17.09
C ASN A 219 21.00 -25.48 -16.11
N ALA A 220 20.41 -24.78 -15.13
CA ALA A 220 19.57 -25.33 -14.09
C ALA A 220 18.11 -24.88 -14.25
N VAL A 221 17.21 -25.55 -13.51
CA VAL A 221 15.81 -25.13 -13.34
C VAL A 221 15.52 -24.95 -11.85
N ILE A 222 14.93 -23.81 -11.49
CA ILE A 222 14.54 -23.50 -10.12
C ILE A 222 13.02 -23.69 -10.01
N VAL A 223 12.59 -24.55 -9.08
CA VAL A 223 11.17 -24.73 -8.74
C VAL A 223 10.92 -24.09 -7.39
N LEU A 224 10.31 -22.90 -7.37
CA LEU A 224 9.96 -22.22 -6.14
C LEU A 224 8.72 -22.85 -5.52
N ARG A 225 8.88 -23.33 -4.29
CA ARG A 225 7.78 -23.80 -3.44
C ARG A 225 7.09 -22.63 -2.73
N ALA A 226 7.82 -21.53 -2.55
CA ALA A 226 7.34 -20.31 -1.90
C ALA A 226 6.76 -19.30 -2.90
N ALA A 227 5.59 -18.75 -2.59
CA ALA A 227 4.96 -17.65 -3.31
C ALA A 227 5.02 -16.35 -2.49
N PRO A 228 5.05 -15.16 -3.13
CA PRO A 228 4.97 -13.90 -2.39
C PRO A 228 3.74 -13.85 -1.49
N GLY A 229 3.90 -13.31 -0.28
CA GLY A 229 2.90 -13.30 0.77
C GLY A 229 3.14 -14.35 1.85
N ILE A 230 3.78 -15.48 1.55
CA ILE A 230 3.95 -16.53 2.57
C ILE A 230 5.04 -16.18 3.60
N THR A 231 4.87 -16.70 4.81
CA THR A 231 5.87 -16.59 5.88
C THR A 231 6.90 -17.72 5.72
N LEU A 232 8.16 -17.34 5.57
CA LEU A 232 9.30 -18.24 5.56
C LEU A 232 9.80 -18.46 6.99
N GLN A 233 10.00 -19.72 7.38
CA GLN A 233 10.49 -20.12 8.69
C GLN A 233 11.80 -20.90 8.54
N CYS A 234 12.67 -20.80 9.54
CA CYS A 234 13.97 -21.48 9.53
C CYS A 234 13.79 -23.00 9.34
N GLY A 235 14.52 -23.57 8.38
CA GLY A 235 14.48 -25.00 8.04
C GLY A 235 13.38 -25.41 7.06
N VAL A 236 12.43 -24.53 6.72
CA VAL A 236 11.36 -24.86 5.77
C VAL A 236 11.89 -24.83 4.32
N PRO A 237 11.58 -25.83 3.48
CA PRO A 237 11.90 -25.82 2.05
C PRO A 237 11.27 -24.62 1.32
N VAL A 238 12.08 -23.91 0.54
CA VAL A 238 11.63 -22.73 -0.24
C VAL A 238 11.74 -22.94 -1.75
N ALA A 239 12.64 -23.81 -2.19
CA ALA A 239 12.84 -24.11 -3.60
C ALA A 239 13.48 -25.48 -3.79
N ASP A 240 13.29 -26.08 -4.96
CA ASP A 240 14.12 -27.17 -5.47
C ASP A 240 14.93 -26.69 -6.66
N ILE A 241 16.20 -27.09 -6.70
CA ILE A 241 17.13 -26.81 -7.78
C ILE A 241 17.33 -28.11 -8.55
N HIS A 242 17.00 -28.09 -9.84
CA HIS A 242 17.26 -29.16 -10.79
C HIS A 242 18.49 -28.79 -11.62
N GLY A 243 19.62 -29.44 -11.38
CA GLY A 243 20.94 -29.09 -11.90
C GLY A 243 21.88 -28.59 -10.78
N GLN A 244 23.00 -27.97 -11.17
CA GLN A 244 24.01 -27.49 -10.22
C GLN A 244 23.96 -25.97 -10.09
N LEU A 245 23.23 -25.47 -9.09
CA LEU A 245 23.20 -24.05 -8.73
C LEU A 245 23.37 -23.89 -7.21
N PRO A 246 24.21 -22.94 -6.73
CA PRO A 246 24.35 -22.70 -5.29
C PRO A 246 23.06 -22.18 -4.66
N ALA A 247 22.68 -22.73 -3.51
CA ALA A 247 21.50 -22.29 -2.74
C ALA A 247 21.51 -20.79 -2.41
N SER A 248 22.69 -20.21 -2.20
CA SER A 248 22.87 -18.77 -1.92
C SER A 248 22.36 -17.87 -3.05
N VAL A 249 22.41 -18.33 -4.30
CA VAL A 249 21.89 -17.60 -5.46
C VAL A 249 20.37 -17.54 -5.42
N VAL A 250 19.72 -18.67 -5.16
CA VAL A 250 18.26 -18.77 -5.04
C VAL A 250 17.77 -17.90 -3.89
N LEU A 251 18.37 -18.05 -2.72
CA LEU A 251 18.04 -17.24 -1.53
C LEU A 251 18.27 -15.75 -1.78
N GLY A 252 19.33 -15.39 -2.52
CA GLY A 252 19.64 -14.01 -2.88
C GLY A 252 18.65 -13.36 -3.85
N GLY A 253 17.83 -14.15 -4.55
CA GLY A 253 16.73 -13.68 -5.39
C GLY A 253 15.39 -13.52 -4.66
N LEU A 254 15.31 -13.93 -3.39
CA LEU A 254 14.12 -13.78 -2.54
C LEU A 254 14.22 -12.47 -1.74
N VAL A 255 13.27 -11.57 -1.95
CA VAL A 255 13.17 -10.31 -1.20
C VAL A 255 12.20 -10.50 -0.06
N VAL A 256 12.71 -10.36 1.16
CA VAL A 256 11.94 -10.60 2.40
C VAL A 256 11.80 -9.34 3.23
N GLY A 257 10.74 -9.30 4.04
CA GLY A 257 10.51 -8.24 5.03
C GLY A 257 9.70 -8.72 6.23
N SER A 258 9.36 -7.79 7.12
CA SER A 258 8.62 -8.08 8.35
C SER A 258 7.11 -8.22 8.14
N GLU A 259 6.58 -7.70 7.02
CA GLU A 259 5.14 -7.64 6.74
C GLU A 259 4.85 -8.01 5.28
N ARG A 260 3.60 -8.43 5.00
CA ARG A 260 3.09 -8.57 3.62
C ARG A 260 2.99 -7.22 2.93
N THR A 261 3.11 -7.20 1.61
CA THR A 261 3.04 -5.97 0.80
C THR A 261 2.23 -6.22 -0.46
N PHE A 262 1.77 -5.15 -1.10
CA PHE A 262 1.18 -5.19 -2.44
C PHE A 262 2.22 -5.34 -3.57
N GLU A 263 3.46 -5.78 -3.31
CA GLU A 263 4.45 -5.90 -4.39
C GLU A 263 4.12 -7.03 -5.36
N GLN A 264 3.93 -8.26 -4.86
CA GLN A 264 3.67 -9.44 -5.70
C GLN A 264 2.69 -10.45 -5.05
N ASP A 265 2.02 -10.11 -3.95
CA ASP A 265 1.03 -10.98 -3.28
C ASP A 265 -0.39 -10.67 -3.81
N PRO A 266 -0.97 -11.49 -4.71
CA PRO A 266 -2.31 -11.26 -5.25
C PRO A 266 -3.42 -11.53 -4.22
N LEU A 267 -3.14 -12.28 -3.15
CA LEU A 267 -4.13 -12.57 -2.08
C LEU A 267 -4.27 -11.40 -1.10
N PHE A 268 -3.29 -10.49 -1.06
CA PHE A 268 -3.24 -9.45 -0.02
C PHE A 268 -4.43 -8.47 -0.12
N ALA A 269 -4.85 -8.11 -1.34
CA ALA A 269 -6.02 -7.25 -1.54
C ALA A 269 -7.29 -7.89 -0.98
N PHE A 270 -7.54 -9.16 -1.29
CA PHE A 270 -8.66 -9.93 -0.75
C PHE A 270 -8.62 -9.95 0.77
N ARG A 271 -7.46 -10.29 1.36
CA ARG A 271 -7.32 -10.36 2.82
C ARG A 271 -7.61 -9.02 3.49
N LEU A 272 -7.20 -7.90 2.90
CA LEU A 272 -7.48 -6.57 3.45
C LEU A 272 -8.95 -6.19 3.35
N LEU A 273 -9.63 -6.50 2.24
CA LEU A 273 -11.07 -6.28 2.10
C LEU A 273 -11.86 -7.14 3.09
N THR A 274 -11.47 -8.41 3.26
CA THR A 274 -12.04 -9.32 4.25
C THR A 274 -11.83 -8.82 5.67
N ASP A 275 -10.62 -8.34 6.02
CA ASP A 275 -10.35 -7.77 7.35
C ASP A 275 -11.21 -6.51 7.61
N ILE A 276 -11.45 -5.66 6.60
CA ILE A 276 -12.34 -4.49 6.71
C ILE A 276 -13.79 -4.95 6.94
N ALA A 277 -14.28 -5.91 6.14
CA ALA A 277 -15.62 -6.47 6.26
C ALA A 277 -15.85 -7.13 7.63
N LEU A 278 -14.89 -7.93 8.12
CA LEU A 278 -14.95 -8.55 9.44
C LEU A 278 -15.01 -7.53 10.58
N ARG A 279 -14.28 -6.42 10.43
CA ARG A 279 -14.31 -5.33 11.42
C ARG A 279 -15.62 -4.57 11.37
N ALA A 280 -16.17 -4.35 10.19
CA ALA A 280 -17.47 -3.71 9.99
C ALA A 280 -18.61 -4.48 10.67
N LEU A 281 -18.54 -5.82 10.67
CA LEU A 281 -19.48 -6.67 11.39
C LEU A 281 -19.46 -6.47 12.92
N ARG A 282 -18.42 -5.86 13.49
CA ARG A 282 -18.31 -5.52 14.93
C ARG A 282 -17.98 -4.03 15.08
N PRO A 283 -18.90 -3.12 14.70
CA PRO A 283 -20.10 -2.83 15.51
C PRO A 283 -21.45 -3.04 14.78
N ASN A 284 -21.59 -4.10 13.98
CA ASN A 284 -22.77 -4.40 13.14
C ASN A 284 -23.12 -3.30 12.13
N ASP A 285 -22.14 -2.92 11.30
CA ASP A 285 -22.31 -2.06 10.12
C ASP A 285 -22.43 -2.92 8.84
N PRO A 286 -23.65 -3.37 8.47
CA PRO A 286 -23.86 -4.18 7.29
C PRO A 286 -23.60 -3.41 5.99
N ALA A 287 -23.78 -2.09 5.96
CA ALA A 287 -23.57 -1.29 4.75
C ALA A 287 -22.08 -1.28 4.33
N THR A 288 -21.19 -1.04 5.30
CA THR A 288 -19.73 -1.14 5.10
C THR A 288 -19.29 -2.55 4.71
N THR A 289 -19.90 -3.57 5.33
CA THR A 289 -19.64 -4.98 5.01
C THR A 289 -20.04 -5.31 3.56
N VAL A 290 -21.24 -4.91 3.15
CA VAL A 290 -21.76 -5.12 1.78
C VAL A 290 -20.88 -4.40 0.75
N GLN A 291 -20.44 -3.18 1.02
CA GLN A 291 -19.52 -2.46 0.13
C GLN A 291 -18.19 -3.20 -0.05
N ALA A 292 -17.62 -3.74 1.03
CA ALA A 292 -16.40 -4.55 0.93
C ALA A 292 -16.64 -5.84 0.12
N LEU A 293 -17.81 -6.48 0.28
CA LEU A 293 -18.21 -7.63 -0.53
C LEU A 293 -18.35 -7.30 -2.02
N ASP A 294 -18.79 -6.09 -2.39
CA ASP A 294 -18.84 -5.66 -3.79
C ASP A 294 -17.46 -5.66 -4.45
N TYR A 295 -16.43 -5.18 -3.75
CA TYR A 295 -15.05 -5.22 -4.24
C TYR A 295 -14.45 -6.63 -4.21
N ILE A 296 -14.82 -7.46 -3.23
CA ILE A 296 -14.44 -8.88 -3.21
C ILE A 296 -15.05 -9.60 -4.42
N GLU A 297 -16.31 -9.32 -4.79
CA GLU A 297 -16.94 -9.88 -5.97
C GLU A 297 -16.21 -9.50 -7.27
N ASP A 298 -15.85 -8.22 -7.44
CA ASP A 298 -15.07 -7.75 -8.60
C ASP A 298 -13.75 -8.52 -8.73
N LEU A 299 -12.99 -8.62 -7.64
CA LEU A 299 -11.70 -9.33 -7.65
C LEU A 299 -11.85 -10.84 -7.83
N LEU A 300 -12.85 -11.47 -7.22
CA LEU A 300 -13.12 -12.91 -7.40
C LEU A 300 -13.57 -13.22 -8.82
N GLY A 301 -14.37 -12.35 -9.44
CA GLY A 301 -14.75 -12.49 -10.84
C GLY A 301 -13.54 -12.51 -11.78
N ARG A 302 -12.53 -11.67 -11.51
CA ARG A 302 -11.26 -11.67 -12.25
C ARG A 302 -10.41 -12.89 -11.96
N ALA A 303 -10.26 -13.25 -10.68
CA ALA A 303 -9.48 -14.43 -10.28
C ALA A 303 -10.10 -15.74 -10.80
N ALA A 304 -11.42 -15.79 -11.02
CA ALA A 304 -12.10 -16.96 -11.57
C ALA A 304 -11.71 -17.26 -13.02
N ALA A 305 -11.26 -16.26 -13.78
CA ALA A 305 -10.76 -16.40 -15.14
C ALA A 305 -9.24 -16.70 -15.19
N ALA A 306 -8.54 -16.61 -14.06
CA ALA A 306 -7.10 -16.73 -14.00
C ALA A 306 -6.64 -18.22 -14.04
N PRO A 307 -5.58 -18.55 -14.79
CA PRO A 307 -5.03 -19.91 -14.81
C PRO A 307 -4.42 -20.27 -13.44
N THR A 308 -4.82 -21.41 -12.89
CA THR A 308 -4.37 -21.92 -11.59
C THR A 308 -3.02 -22.64 -11.64
N GLU A 309 -2.51 -22.92 -12.84
CA GLU A 309 -1.23 -23.61 -13.04
C GLU A 309 -0.04 -22.77 -12.55
N PRO A 310 1.03 -23.41 -12.04
CA PRO A 310 2.27 -22.72 -11.69
C PRO A 310 2.81 -21.90 -12.86
N ARG A 311 3.30 -20.69 -12.57
CA ARG A 311 3.92 -19.83 -13.59
C ARG A 311 5.24 -20.43 -14.03
N ARG A 312 5.36 -20.78 -15.31
CA ARG A 312 6.60 -21.25 -15.93
C ARG A 312 7.26 -20.08 -16.65
N VAL A 313 8.53 -19.83 -16.38
CA VAL A 313 9.32 -18.74 -16.99
C VAL A 313 10.48 -19.35 -17.75
N THR A 314 10.55 -19.03 -19.04
CA THR A 314 11.60 -19.47 -19.96
C THR A 314 12.67 -18.39 -20.13
N ASP A 315 13.87 -18.79 -20.57
CA ASP A 315 14.87 -17.86 -21.07
C ASP A 315 14.58 -17.45 -22.53
N GLN A 316 15.46 -16.60 -23.09
CA GLN A 316 15.39 -16.15 -24.48
C GLN A 316 15.43 -17.29 -25.53
N HIS A 317 15.87 -18.50 -25.15
CA HIS A 317 15.92 -19.67 -26.01
C HIS A 317 14.71 -20.61 -25.77
N GLN A 318 13.67 -20.14 -25.09
CA GLN A 318 12.48 -20.92 -24.73
C GLN A 318 12.76 -22.13 -23.82
N VAL A 319 13.89 -22.14 -23.11
CA VAL A 319 14.21 -23.19 -22.14
C VAL A 319 13.64 -22.80 -20.78
N LEU A 320 12.92 -23.73 -20.12
CA LEU A 320 12.38 -23.52 -18.77
C LEU A 320 13.51 -23.24 -17.78
N ARG A 321 13.41 -22.13 -17.02
CA ARG A 321 14.40 -21.76 -16.00
C ARG A 321 13.83 -21.60 -14.60
N LEU A 322 12.58 -21.15 -14.49
CA LEU A 322 11.94 -20.88 -13.21
C LEU A 322 10.48 -21.32 -13.22
N VAL A 323 10.06 -22.03 -12.18
CA VAL A 323 8.67 -22.36 -11.90
C VAL A 323 8.27 -21.67 -10.59
N ILE A 324 7.20 -20.90 -10.61
CA ILE A 324 6.70 -20.15 -9.45
C ILE A 324 5.29 -20.63 -9.11
N ALA A 325 5.08 -21.06 -7.87
CA ALA A 325 3.75 -21.38 -7.38
C ALA A 325 2.83 -20.16 -7.46
N ARG A 326 1.60 -20.38 -7.91
CA ARG A 326 0.52 -19.38 -7.92
C ARG A 326 -0.56 -19.81 -6.93
N PRO A 327 -1.27 -18.87 -6.30
CA PRO A 327 -2.44 -19.21 -5.51
C PRO A 327 -3.49 -19.92 -6.35
N SER A 328 -4.08 -20.97 -5.79
CA SER A 328 -5.18 -21.69 -6.42
C SER A 328 -6.49 -20.90 -6.30
N TRP A 329 -7.47 -21.23 -7.14
CA TRP A 329 -8.82 -20.69 -7.04
C TRP A 329 -9.40 -20.83 -5.63
N GLU A 330 -9.22 -22.00 -5.01
CA GLU A 330 -9.67 -22.24 -3.64
C GLU A 330 -9.00 -21.29 -2.63
N GLU A 331 -7.73 -20.94 -2.81
CA GLU A 331 -7.06 -20.01 -1.90
C GLU A 331 -7.66 -18.60 -1.97
N PHE A 332 -8.05 -18.13 -3.16
CA PHE A 332 -8.76 -16.86 -3.33
C PHE A 332 -10.11 -16.88 -2.63
N VAL A 333 -10.93 -17.90 -2.88
CA VAL A 333 -12.26 -18.03 -2.27
C VAL A 333 -12.15 -18.16 -0.74
N ARG A 334 -11.26 -19.03 -0.25
CA ARG A 334 -11.01 -19.24 1.18
C ARG A 334 -10.55 -17.95 1.87
N THR A 335 -9.56 -17.27 1.30
CA THR A 335 -9.03 -16.01 1.87
C THR A 335 -10.11 -14.93 1.94
N SER A 336 -11.03 -14.93 0.97
CA SER A 336 -12.07 -13.91 0.84
C SER A 336 -13.26 -14.16 1.76
N LEU A 337 -13.78 -15.39 1.80
CA LEU A 337 -15.13 -15.66 2.29
C LEU A 337 -15.19 -16.54 3.54
N ASP A 338 -14.21 -17.43 3.77
CA ASP A 338 -14.35 -18.49 4.78
C ASP A 338 -14.41 -17.94 6.22
N ASP A 339 -13.72 -16.81 6.49
CA ASP A 339 -13.84 -16.09 7.77
C ASP A 339 -15.15 -15.26 7.85
N LEU A 340 -15.63 -14.74 6.72
CA LEU A 340 -16.79 -13.83 6.67
C LEU A 340 -18.13 -14.53 6.82
N ILE A 341 -18.30 -15.71 6.19
CA ILE A 341 -19.54 -16.48 6.25
C ILE A 341 -19.99 -16.75 7.70
N PRO A 342 -19.15 -17.33 8.58
CA PRO A 342 -19.55 -17.56 9.97
C PRO A 342 -19.68 -16.24 10.75
N ALA A 343 -18.88 -15.22 10.44
CA ALA A 343 -18.98 -13.92 11.11
C ALA A 343 -20.28 -13.17 10.79
N ALA A 344 -20.86 -13.39 9.61
CA ALA A 344 -22.12 -12.81 9.16
C ALA A 344 -23.35 -13.60 9.61
N ALA A 345 -23.18 -14.69 10.38
CA ALA A 345 -24.24 -15.64 10.74
C ALA A 345 -25.46 -15.04 11.46
N THR A 346 -25.38 -13.81 11.96
CA THR A 346 -26.47 -13.10 12.64
C THR A 346 -26.97 -11.87 11.87
N THR A 347 -26.48 -11.62 10.65
CA THR A 347 -26.76 -10.40 9.88
C THR A 347 -27.36 -10.78 8.51
N PRO A 348 -28.70 -10.89 8.40
CA PRO A 348 -29.36 -11.42 7.19
C PRO A 348 -29.00 -10.70 5.90
N SER A 349 -28.90 -9.36 5.93
CA SER A 349 -28.55 -8.56 4.75
C SER A 349 -27.16 -8.90 4.18
N VAL A 350 -26.20 -9.23 5.05
CA VAL A 350 -24.85 -9.62 4.63
C VAL A 350 -24.86 -11.05 4.07
N LEU A 351 -25.61 -11.97 4.68
CA LEU A 351 -25.76 -13.34 4.17
C LEU A 351 -26.45 -13.38 2.79
N ILE A 352 -27.51 -12.59 2.60
CA ILE A 352 -28.16 -12.43 1.28
C ILE A 352 -27.16 -11.90 0.25
N ARG A 353 -26.34 -10.90 0.63
CA ARG A 353 -25.31 -10.35 -0.26
C ARG A 353 -24.22 -11.39 -0.59
N LEU A 354 -23.80 -12.21 0.37
CA LEU A 354 -22.85 -13.32 0.18
C LEU A 354 -23.42 -14.38 -0.77
N GLN A 355 -24.70 -14.73 -0.62
CA GLN A 355 -25.39 -15.63 -1.53
C GLN A 355 -25.35 -15.10 -2.97
N LEU A 356 -25.79 -13.84 -3.18
CA LEU A 356 -25.76 -13.18 -4.49
C LEU A 356 -24.34 -13.04 -5.06
N LEU A 357 -23.33 -12.86 -4.20
CA LEU A 357 -21.92 -12.83 -4.61
C LEU A 357 -21.53 -14.18 -5.20
N LEU A 358 -21.75 -15.26 -4.43
CA LEU A 358 -21.35 -16.61 -4.79
C LEU A 358 -22.05 -17.05 -6.08
N GLU A 359 -23.36 -16.81 -6.20
CA GLU A 359 -24.13 -17.10 -7.40
C GLU A 359 -23.57 -16.32 -8.61
N ARG A 360 -23.33 -15.02 -8.49
CA ARG A 360 -22.80 -14.22 -9.61
C ARG A 360 -21.38 -14.59 -10.03
N VAL A 361 -20.51 -14.91 -9.07
CA VAL A 361 -19.16 -15.40 -9.37
C VAL A 361 -19.23 -16.78 -10.05
N GLN A 362 -20.13 -17.66 -9.60
CA GLN A 362 -20.32 -18.98 -10.21
C GLN A 362 -20.76 -18.89 -11.68
N HIS A 363 -21.66 -17.97 -12.02
CA HIS A 363 -22.08 -17.74 -13.42
C HIS A 363 -20.93 -17.28 -14.34
N ARG A 364 -19.86 -16.69 -13.78
CA ARG A 364 -18.70 -16.19 -14.54
C ARG A 364 -17.51 -17.15 -14.49
N ALA A 365 -17.52 -18.12 -13.59
CA ALA A 365 -16.39 -19.03 -13.37
C ALA A 365 -16.44 -20.24 -14.30
N HIS A 366 -15.26 -20.78 -14.64
CA HIS A 366 -15.13 -22.06 -15.34
C HIS A 366 -15.82 -23.18 -14.54
N PRO A 367 -16.44 -24.20 -15.19
CA PRO A 367 -17.12 -25.30 -14.50
C PRO A 367 -16.28 -25.97 -13.40
N ASP A 368 -14.98 -26.12 -13.61
CA ASP A 368 -14.05 -26.72 -12.62
C ASP A 368 -13.98 -25.95 -11.29
N HIS A 369 -14.39 -24.68 -11.30
CA HIS A 369 -14.38 -23.80 -10.13
C HIS A 369 -15.71 -23.84 -9.35
N HIS A 370 -16.74 -24.51 -9.88
CA HIS A 370 -18.11 -24.49 -9.32
C HIS A 370 -18.20 -25.23 -7.99
N GLU A 371 -17.48 -26.34 -7.82
CA GLU A 371 -17.53 -27.14 -6.59
C GLU A 371 -17.09 -26.32 -5.37
N VAL A 372 -15.99 -25.57 -5.52
CA VAL A 372 -15.43 -24.68 -4.49
C VAL A 372 -16.45 -23.64 -4.04
N LEU A 373 -17.21 -23.06 -4.98
CA LEU A 373 -18.24 -22.05 -4.71
C LEU A 373 -19.51 -22.66 -4.10
N THR A 374 -19.93 -23.81 -4.61
CA THR A 374 -21.15 -24.52 -4.17
C THR A 374 -21.04 -24.88 -2.70
N ALA A 375 -19.87 -25.38 -2.26
CA ALA A 375 -19.63 -25.69 -0.86
C ALA A 375 -19.80 -24.48 0.09
N ARG A 376 -19.45 -23.26 -0.35
CA ARG A 376 -19.67 -22.02 0.43
C ARG A 376 -21.13 -21.57 0.36
N LEU A 377 -21.77 -21.70 -0.80
CA LEU A 377 -23.17 -21.34 -1.01
C LEU A 377 -24.08 -22.15 -0.08
N THR A 378 -23.84 -23.46 0.05
CA THR A 378 -24.57 -24.32 1.01
C THR A 378 -24.45 -23.79 2.44
N ARG A 379 -23.23 -23.44 2.90
CA ARG A 379 -23.03 -22.89 4.25
C ARG A 379 -23.79 -21.57 4.47
N VAL A 380 -23.80 -20.69 3.47
CA VAL A 380 -24.55 -19.42 3.54
C VAL A 380 -26.05 -19.69 3.62
N ASN A 381 -26.58 -20.60 2.81
CA ASN A 381 -27.99 -20.99 2.80
C ASN A 381 -28.42 -21.64 4.13
N ASP A 382 -27.55 -22.44 4.76
CA ASP A 382 -27.79 -23.02 6.07
C ASP A 382 -27.94 -21.93 7.15
N HIS A 383 -27.11 -20.88 7.08
CA HIS A 383 -27.23 -19.73 7.99
C HIS A 383 -28.49 -18.91 7.73
N LEU A 384 -28.83 -18.65 6.45
CA LEU A 384 -30.05 -17.94 6.08
C LEU A 384 -31.31 -18.66 6.54
N THR A 385 -31.41 -19.96 6.31
CA THR A 385 -32.58 -20.77 6.70
C THR A 385 -32.82 -20.76 8.21
N LYS A 386 -31.73 -20.71 9.02
CA LYS A 386 -31.83 -20.60 10.48
C LYS A 386 -32.31 -19.22 10.95
N LEU A 387 -31.95 -18.16 10.23
CA LEU A 387 -32.29 -16.77 10.58
C LEU A 387 -33.67 -16.33 10.07
N LEU A 388 -34.03 -16.79 8.88
CA LEU A 388 -35.25 -16.44 8.15
C LEU A 388 -35.97 -17.73 7.76
N PRO A 389 -36.63 -18.42 8.72
CA PRO A 389 -37.45 -19.58 8.40
C PRO A 389 -38.55 -19.18 7.40
N PRO A 390 -38.93 -20.05 6.47
CA PRO A 390 -40.03 -19.79 5.55
C PRO A 390 -41.30 -19.45 6.34
N LEU A 391 -42.04 -18.44 5.88
CA LEU A 391 -43.35 -18.12 6.45
C LEU A 391 -44.26 -19.34 6.28
N ALA A 392 -44.74 -19.87 7.41
CA ALA A 392 -45.58 -21.06 7.48
C ALA A 392 -46.97 -20.86 6.87
#